data_AF-A0A075FY14-F1
#
_entry.id   AF-A0A075FY14-F1
#
_cell.length_a   1.000
_cell.length_b   1.000
_cell.length_c   1.000
_cell.angle_alpha   90.00
_cell.angle_beta   90.00
_cell.angle_gamma   90.00
#
_symmetry.space_group_name_H-M   'P 1'
#
loop_
_entity.id
_entity.type
_entity.pdbx_description
1 polymer ?
#
loop_
_entity_poly.entity_id
_entity_poly.type
_entity_poly.pdbx_seq_one_letter_code
_entity_poly.pdbx_strand_id
1 'polypeptide(L)'
;MAEYEADPDGTEPTPPMFDEKEEAEAAFWRLKKASDEWREERVKRVLAQEGEGILTTLGRVVYISACILFDGVVLVQVPVSMGRTLAAWSLFVVLLAATIKLQRDLYEKWFDVDISQIDFDQQ
;
A
#
# COMPACT_ATOMS: atom_id res chain seq x y z
N MET A 1 -12.99 -27.20 43.83
CA MET A 1 -13.65 -26.68 45.04
C MET A 1 -12.53 -26.28 45.98
N ALA A 2 -12.23 -24.98 46.06
CA ALA A 2 -11.17 -24.46 46.91
C ALA A 2 -11.82 -23.95 48.19
N GLU A 3 -11.40 -24.48 49.32
CA GLU A 3 -11.84 -24.06 50.65
C GLU A 3 -11.32 -22.64 50.91
N TYR A 4 -12.24 -21.73 51.23
CA TYR A 4 -11.92 -20.40 51.72
C TYR A 4 -11.77 -20.50 53.24
N GLU A 5 -10.53 -20.59 53.72
CA GLU A 5 -10.25 -20.25 55.11
C GLU A 5 -10.19 -18.72 55.22
N ALA A 6 -11.10 -18.17 56.02
CA ALA A 6 -11.15 -16.76 56.33
C ALA A 6 -10.09 -16.44 57.41
N ASP A 7 -9.10 -15.63 57.05
CA ASP A 7 -8.15 -15.00 57.98
C ASP A 7 -8.80 -13.74 58.59
N PRO A 8 -8.86 -13.60 59.94
CA PRO A 8 -9.61 -12.54 60.62
C PRO A 8 -8.79 -11.25 60.85
N ASP A 9 -7.97 -10.82 59.89
CA ASP A 9 -7.29 -9.52 59.98
C ASP A 9 -7.40 -8.72 58.67
N GLY A 10 -7.92 -7.51 58.79
CA GLY A 10 -8.46 -6.68 57.70
C GLY A 10 -7.41 -6.07 56.78
N THR A 11 -6.68 -6.91 56.04
CA THR A 11 -5.82 -6.46 54.94
C THR A 11 -6.51 -6.83 53.62
N GLU A 12 -6.77 -5.83 52.78
CA GLU A 12 -7.33 -6.04 51.44
C GLU A 12 -6.55 -7.13 50.68
N PRO A 13 -7.21 -7.98 49.87
CA PRO A 13 -6.53 -9.01 49.11
C PRO A 13 -5.49 -8.34 48.22
N THR A 14 -4.23 -8.47 48.62
CA THR A 14 -3.11 -8.02 47.79
C THR A 14 -3.26 -8.77 46.47
N PRO A 15 -3.31 -8.08 45.32
CA PRO A 15 -3.46 -8.75 44.04
C PRO A 15 -2.37 -9.84 43.95
N PRO A 16 -2.69 -11.04 43.44
CA PRO A 16 -1.71 -12.11 43.34
C PRO A 16 -0.50 -11.54 42.59
N MET A 17 0.62 -11.42 43.30
CA MET A 17 1.89 -11.03 42.69
C MET A 17 2.22 -12.14 41.70
N PHE A 18 2.01 -11.87 40.41
CA PHE A 18 2.41 -12.77 39.34
C PHE A 18 3.94 -13.00 39.46
N ASP A 19 4.39 -14.24 39.26
CA ASP A 19 5.81 -14.57 39.35
C ASP A 19 6.57 -13.71 38.31
N GLU A 20 7.58 -12.96 38.75
CA GLU A 20 8.38 -12.05 37.90
C GLU A 20 8.93 -12.77 36.66
N LYS A 21 9.20 -14.08 36.80
CA LYS A 21 9.63 -14.94 35.69
C LYS A 21 8.54 -15.15 34.65
N GLU A 22 7.30 -15.34 35.07
CA GLU A 22 6.15 -15.57 34.20
C GLU A 22 5.79 -14.29 33.44
N GLU A 23 5.89 -13.12 34.09
CA GLU A 23 5.75 -11.82 33.44
C GLU A 23 6.87 -11.52 32.43
N ALA A 24 8.12 -11.86 32.77
CA ALA A 24 9.27 -11.71 31.89
C ALA A 24 9.17 -12.60 30.65
N GLU A 25 8.74 -13.85 30.80
CA GLU A 25 8.48 -14.76 29.68
C GLU A 25 7.33 -14.26 28.81
N ALA A 26 6.23 -13.79 29.41
CA ALA A 26 5.13 -13.20 28.66
C ALA A 26 5.56 -11.94 27.89
N ALA A 27 6.39 -11.09 28.49
CA ALA A 27 6.97 -9.92 27.81
C ALA A 27 7.90 -10.32 26.66
N PHE A 28 8.73 -11.36 26.86
CA PHE A 28 9.59 -11.91 25.82
C PHE A 28 8.79 -12.43 24.62
N TRP A 29 7.70 -13.17 24.86
CA TRP A 29 6.84 -13.68 23.78
C TRP A 29 6.12 -12.57 23.01
N ARG A 30 5.69 -11.49 23.69
CA ARG A 30 5.12 -10.31 23.02
C ARG A 30 6.14 -9.62 22.13
N LEU A 31 7.36 -9.44 22.65
CA LEU A 31 8.44 -8.79 21.91
C LEU A 31 8.90 -9.65 20.73
N LYS A 32 8.97 -10.97 20.91
CA LYS A 32 9.24 -11.93 19.85
C LYS A 32 8.16 -11.87 18.76
N LYS A 33 6.88 -11.88 19.13
CA LYS A 33 5.78 -11.77 18.17
C LYS A 33 5.87 -10.49 17.34
N ALA A 34 6.10 -9.35 18.00
CA ALA A 34 6.28 -8.07 17.31
C ALA A 34 7.52 -8.06 16.39
N SER A 35 8.60 -8.72 16.82
CA SER A 35 9.81 -8.89 16.01
C SER A 35 9.57 -9.77 14.78
N ASP A 36 8.82 -10.87 14.94
CA ASP A 36 8.51 -11.80 13.85
C ASP A 36 7.56 -11.14 12.82
N GLU A 37 6.53 -10.42 13.28
CA GLU A 37 5.65 -9.61 12.43
C GLU A 37 6.45 -8.59 11.60
N TRP A 38 7.39 -7.87 12.24
CA TRP A 38 8.24 -6.91 11.53
C TRP A 38 9.14 -7.57 10.48
N ARG A 39 9.68 -8.76 10.77
CA ARG A 39 10.51 -9.51 9.81
C ARG A 39 9.68 -9.95 8.60
N GLU A 40 8.47 -10.44 8.83
CA GLU A 40 7.57 -10.84 7.75
C GLU A 40 7.19 -9.66 6.86
N GLU A 41 6.85 -8.51 7.44
CA GLU A 41 6.55 -7.29 6.66
C GLU A 41 7.72 -6.85 5.79
N ARG A 42 8.94 -6.93 6.33
CA ARG A 42 10.16 -6.60 5.57
C ARG A 42 10.38 -7.56 4.41
N VAL A 43 10.21 -8.85 4.63
CA VAL A 43 10.37 -9.88 3.59
C VAL A 43 9.28 -9.73 2.52
N LYS A 44 8.02 -9.51 2.93
CA LYS A 44 6.89 -9.21 2.04
C LYS A 44 7.20 -8.03 1.11
N ARG A 45 7.75 -6.93 1.65
CA ARG A 45 8.11 -5.75 0.86
C ARG A 45 9.20 -6.05 -0.18
N VAL A 46 10.22 -6.84 0.18
CA VAL A 46 11.33 -7.18 -0.73
C VAL A 46 10.84 -8.11 -1.85
N LEU A 47 10.04 -9.12 -1.52
CA LEU A 47 9.50 -10.06 -2.50
C LEU A 47 8.49 -9.39 -3.45
N ALA A 48 7.70 -8.43 -2.95
CA ALA A 48 6.84 -7.61 -3.80
C ALA A 48 7.64 -6.79 -4.84
N GLN A 49 8.86 -6.38 -4.51
CA GLN A 49 9.75 -5.70 -5.45
C GLN A 49 10.44 -6.67 -6.43
N GLU A 50 10.70 -7.90 -6.01
CA GLU A 50 11.34 -8.92 -6.85
C GLU A 50 10.37 -9.57 -7.85
N GLY A 51 9.07 -9.60 -7.51
CA GLY A 51 7.99 -10.10 -8.36
C GLY A 51 7.47 -9.11 -9.42
N GLU A 52 7.83 -7.83 -9.37
CA GLU A 52 7.51 -6.89 -10.45
C GLU A 52 8.34 -7.23 -11.70
N GLY A 53 7.68 -7.85 -12.68
CA GLY A 53 8.35 -8.23 -13.92
C GLY A 53 8.95 -7.01 -14.63
N ILE A 54 10.18 -7.13 -15.11
CA ILE A 54 10.88 -6.07 -15.88
C ILE A 54 10.00 -5.49 -17.02
N LEU A 55 9.12 -6.31 -17.60
CA LEU A 55 8.16 -5.91 -18.62
C LEU A 55 7.10 -4.92 -18.12
N THR A 56 6.61 -5.03 -16.90
CA THR A 56 5.64 -4.07 -16.35
C THR A 56 6.33 -2.75 -16.03
N THR A 57 7.54 -2.79 -15.47
CA THR A 57 8.33 -1.58 -15.18
C THR A 57 8.70 -0.81 -16.46
N LEU A 58 9.22 -1.52 -17.47
CA LEU A 58 9.53 -0.90 -18.77
C LEU A 58 8.26 -0.48 -19.51
N GLY A 59 7.20 -1.27 -19.43
CA GLY A 59 5.90 -0.96 -20.01
C GLY A 59 5.33 0.35 -19.47
N ARG A 60 5.41 0.60 -18.15
CA ARG A 60 4.98 1.87 -17.52
C ARG A 60 5.75 3.06 -18.08
N VAL A 61 7.07 2.96 -18.18
CA VAL A 61 7.92 4.04 -18.73
C VAL A 61 7.58 4.33 -20.20
N VAL A 62 7.43 3.28 -21.00
CA VAL A 62 7.06 3.41 -22.42
C VAL A 62 5.66 4.01 -22.58
N TYR A 63 4.69 3.57 -21.78
CA TYR A 63 3.33 4.08 -21.80
C TYR A 63 3.28 5.57 -21.44
N ILE A 64 3.90 5.97 -20.34
CA ILE A 64 3.95 7.38 -19.91
C ILE A 64 4.63 8.24 -20.98
N SER A 65 5.72 7.74 -21.57
CA SER A 65 6.41 8.43 -22.65
C SER A 65 5.50 8.62 -23.87
N ALA A 66 4.73 7.61 -24.26
CA ALA A 66 3.77 7.69 -25.34
C ALA A 66 2.62 8.67 -25.02
N CYS A 67 2.10 8.69 -23.80
CA CYS A 67 1.09 9.65 -23.35
C CYS A 67 1.59 11.10 -23.45
N ILE A 68 2.81 11.39 -22.98
CA ILE A 68 3.41 12.72 -23.08
C ILE A 68 3.57 13.14 -24.54
N LEU A 69 4.02 12.24 -25.41
CA LEU A 69 4.15 12.53 -26.84
C LEU A 69 2.78 12.77 -27.49
N PHE A 70 1.77 11.98 -27.16
CA PHE A 70 0.40 12.18 -27.65
C PHE A 70 -0.16 13.53 -27.19
N ASP A 71 -0.05 13.84 -25.91
CA ASP A 71 -0.56 15.08 -25.31
C ASP A 71 0.18 16.32 -25.84
N GLY A 72 1.50 16.22 -26.00
CA GLY A 72 2.33 17.32 -26.49
C GLY A 72 2.25 17.53 -28.00
N VAL A 73 2.14 16.47 -28.80
CA VAL A 73 2.21 16.56 -30.27
C VAL A 73 0.83 16.56 -30.90
N VAL A 74 -0.06 15.66 -30.49
CA VAL A 74 -1.38 15.50 -31.13
C VAL A 74 -2.36 16.54 -30.59
N LEU A 75 -2.45 16.66 -29.27
CA LEU A 75 -3.39 17.57 -28.63
C LEU A 75 -3.06 19.05 -28.93
N VAL A 76 -1.78 19.42 -28.99
CA VAL A 76 -1.35 20.79 -29.35
C VAL A 76 -1.66 21.17 -30.81
N GLN A 77 -1.84 20.20 -31.72
CA GLN A 77 -2.27 20.52 -33.08
C GLN A 77 -3.69 21.09 -33.15
N VAL A 78 -4.54 20.79 -32.15
CA VAL A 78 -5.92 21.29 -32.10
C VAL A 78 -5.97 22.83 -32.05
N PRO A 79 -5.33 23.52 -31.08
CA PRO A 79 -5.32 24.98 -31.08
C PRO A 79 -4.52 25.57 -32.25
N VAL A 80 -3.48 24.89 -32.73
CA VAL A 80 -2.66 25.38 -33.85
C VAL A 80 -3.43 25.38 -35.18
N SER A 81 -4.15 24.31 -35.48
CA SER A 81 -4.96 24.19 -36.71
C SER A 81 -6.17 25.13 -36.72
N MET A 82 -6.72 25.43 -35.54
CA MET A 82 -7.92 26.26 -35.37
C MET A 82 -7.60 27.77 -35.19
N GLY A 83 -6.40 28.20 -35.57
CA GLY A 83 -6.01 29.61 -35.61
C GLY A 83 -5.68 30.23 -34.24
N ARG A 84 -5.37 29.42 -33.22
CA ARG A 84 -4.95 29.87 -31.87
C ARG A 84 -5.96 30.78 -31.16
N THR A 85 -7.24 30.63 -31.48
CA THR A 85 -8.33 31.39 -30.85
C THR A 85 -8.57 30.97 -29.40
N LEU A 86 -9.16 31.84 -28.57
CA LEU A 86 -9.52 31.52 -27.18
C LEU A 86 -10.41 30.27 -27.08
N ALA A 87 -11.33 30.09 -28.03
CA ALA A 87 -12.19 28.91 -28.10
C ALA A 87 -11.40 27.62 -28.39
N ALA A 88 -10.35 27.71 -29.21
CA ALA A 88 -9.50 26.57 -29.49
C ALA A 88 -8.65 26.17 -28.28
N TRP A 89 -8.18 27.15 -27.51
CA TRP A 89 -7.50 26.91 -26.24
C TRP A 89 -8.43 26.34 -25.17
N SER A 90 -9.67 26.83 -25.06
CA SER A 90 -10.64 26.26 -24.12
C SER A 90 -10.99 24.82 -24.47
N LEU A 91 -11.19 24.53 -25.76
CA LEU A 91 -11.43 23.18 -26.26
C LEU A 91 -10.22 22.25 -26.02
N PHE A 92 -9.01 22.74 -26.23
CA PHE A 92 -7.77 22.02 -25.90
C PHE A 92 -7.71 21.62 -24.43
N VAL A 93 -8.01 22.52 -23.50
CA VAL A 93 -7.97 22.23 -22.05
C VAL A 93 -8.99 21.14 -21.69
N VAL A 94 -10.19 21.21 -22.25
CA VAL A 94 -11.23 20.18 -22.02
C VAL A 94 -10.78 18.83 -22.55
N LEU A 95 -10.24 18.77 -23.77
CA LEU A 95 -9.74 17.54 -24.35
C LEU A 95 -8.55 16.98 -23.56
N LEU A 96 -7.60 17.82 -23.17
CA LEU A 96 -6.44 17.41 -22.37
C LEU A 96 -6.89 16.80 -21.05
N ALA A 97 -7.83 17.44 -20.33
CA ALA A 97 -8.35 16.92 -19.08
C ALA A 97 -9.07 15.56 -19.25
N ALA A 98 -9.83 15.40 -20.34
CA ALA A 98 -10.48 14.15 -20.68
C ALA A 98 -9.46 13.04 -21.02
N THR A 99 -8.45 13.38 -21.83
CA THR A 99 -7.37 12.47 -22.22
C THR A 99 -6.57 12.01 -21.01
N ILE A 100 -6.17 12.92 -20.12
CA ILE A 100 -5.43 12.56 -18.88
C ILE A 100 -6.26 11.60 -18.02
N LYS A 101 -7.58 11.85 -17.87
CA LYS A 101 -8.46 10.95 -17.12
C LYS A 101 -8.51 9.56 -17.74
N LEU A 102 -8.64 9.48 -19.06
CA LEU A 102 -8.68 8.21 -19.78
C LEU A 102 -7.33 7.48 -19.73
N GLN A 103 -6.22 8.21 -19.90
CA GLN A 103 -4.86 7.66 -19.78
C GLN A 103 -4.59 7.11 -18.39
N ARG A 104 -5.08 7.79 -17.34
CA ARG A 104 -4.97 7.32 -15.96
C ARG A 104 -5.78 6.05 -15.73
N ASP A 105 -7.04 6.01 -16.16
CA ASP A 105 -7.90 4.82 -16.01
C ASP A 105 -7.33 3.61 -16.78
N LEU A 106 -6.80 3.84 -17.99
CA LEU A 106 -6.11 2.80 -18.75
C LEU A 106 -4.79 2.37 -18.08
N TYR A 107 -4.03 3.30 -17.53
CA TYR A 107 -2.79 2.98 -16.81
C TYR A 107 -3.08 2.12 -15.58
N GLU A 108 -4.08 2.51 -14.78
CA GLU A 108 -4.53 1.76 -13.61
C GLU A 108 -4.98 0.36 -14.04
N LYS A 109 -5.77 0.20 -15.12
CA LYS A 109 -6.22 -1.13 -15.61
C LYS A 109 -5.12 -2.02 -16.19
N TRP A 110 -4.16 -1.44 -16.93
CA TRP A 110 -3.11 -2.21 -17.61
C TRP A 110 -1.93 -2.54 -16.71
N PHE A 111 -1.64 -1.68 -15.76
CA PHE A 111 -0.50 -1.80 -14.86
C PHE A 111 -0.90 -1.97 -13.40
N ASP A 112 -2.15 -2.36 -13.14
CA ASP A 112 -2.56 -2.83 -11.82
C ASP A 112 -1.66 -4.01 -11.46
N VAL A 113 -0.79 -3.81 -10.49
CA VAL A 113 0.04 -4.89 -9.98
C VAL A 113 -0.77 -5.49 -8.87
N ASP A 114 -1.25 -6.71 -9.11
CA ASP A 114 -2.04 -7.47 -8.16
C ASP A 114 -1.13 -7.94 -7.02
N ILE A 115 -0.91 -7.05 -6.05
CA ILE A 115 -0.11 -7.30 -4.83
C ILE A 115 -0.81 -8.34 -3.93
N SER A 116 -2.07 -8.69 -4.22
CA SER A 116 -2.86 -9.64 -3.44
C SER A 116 -2.41 -11.11 -3.56
N GLN A 117 -1.54 -11.44 -4.53
CA GLN A 117 -1.08 -12.83 -4.74
C GLN A 117 0.04 -13.30 -3.81
N ILE A 118 0.57 -12.44 -2.93
CA ILE A 118 1.55 -12.85 -1.92
C ILE A 118 0.78 -13.32 -0.67
N ASP A 119 0.15 -14.49 -0.79
CA ASP A 119 -0.46 -15.22 0.31
C ASP A 119 0.57 -16.24 0.87
N PHE A 120 0.98 -16.03 2.13
CA PHE A 120 1.90 -16.93 2.84
C PHE A 120 1.18 -17.96 3.72
N ASP A 121 -0.15 -17.89 3.84
CA ASP A 121 -0.93 -18.80 4.71
C ASP A 121 -1.16 -20.18 4.08
N GLN A 122 -0.56 -20.45 2.92
CA GLN A 122 -0.61 -21.73 2.23
C GLN A 122 0.66 -22.57 2.48
N GLN A 123 1.02 -22.80 3.74
CA GLN A 123 1.78 -23.98 4.18
C GLN A 123 1.75 -24.21 5.69
#